data_AF-A0AAD7CKJ3-F1
#
_entry.id   AF-A0AAD7CKJ3-F1
#
_cell.length_a   1.000
_cell.length_b   1.000
_cell.length_c   1.000
_cell.angle_alpha   90.00
_cell.angle_beta   90.00
_cell.angle_gamma   90.00
#
_symmetry.space_group_name_H-M   'P 1'
#
loop_
_entity.id
_entity.type
_entity.pdbx_description
1 polymer ?
#
loop_
_entity_poly.entity_id
_entity_poly.type
_entity_poly.pdbx_seq_one_letter_code
_entity_poly.pdbx_strand_id
1 'polypeptide(L)'
;MSGGSLHLTCFSLRSLPSYLASHILEHLNPILSRPSGLNIVISAIQKILGPTDKIHYKLIPDLLDFLTILELCHRLKLKGAVDEAREPRHEDEEWLQSVQTGKFRQLFIEIVLKYCELDMYRLWTQDPPIPSLATQRLREYFPVSCSEADGHTVASPRLFHSDLSGSEREEIYSRGTKCRRFIYDSIAWADAHGGRGESLATIFQSAEFQTRYPCEVDIGCLRQAVGFYVKVVQDSIDKL
;
A
#
# COMPACT_ATOMS: atom_id res chain seq x y z
N MET A 1 -38.00 -14.08 1.28
CA MET A 1 -37.61 -12.77 1.82
C MET A 1 -36.27 -12.40 1.21
N SER A 2 -36.32 -11.33 0.42
CA SER A 2 -35.26 -10.47 -0.11
C SER A 2 -33.82 -10.99 -0.10
N GLY A 3 -33.35 -11.38 -1.28
CA GLY A 3 -31.92 -11.53 -1.57
C GLY A 3 -31.21 -10.19 -1.55
N GLY A 4 -30.15 -10.10 -0.75
CA GLY A 4 -29.17 -9.02 -0.82
C GLY A 4 -28.08 -9.41 -1.80
N SER A 5 -28.19 -8.94 -3.03
CA SER A 5 -27.13 -8.98 -4.04
C SER A 5 -25.94 -8.14 -3.55
N LEU A 6 -24.85 -8.79 -3.14
CA LEU A 6 -23.55 -8.13 -2.95
C LEU A 6 -22.99 -7.81 -4.33
N HIS A 7 -23.36 -6.64 -4.85
CA HIS A 7 -22.71 -6.01 -6.00
C HIS A 7 -21.27 -5.60 -5.63
N LEU A 8 -20.35 -6.57 -5.61
CA LEU A 8 -18.90 -6.37 -5.74
C LEU A 8 -18.48 -6.67 -7.18
N THR A 9 -19.29 -6.22 -8.14
CA THR A 9 -19.00 -6.34 -9.56
C THR A 9 -18.15 -5.15 -10.00
N CYS A 10 -16.90 -5.42 -10.38
CA CYS A 10 -16.05 -4.56 -11.20
C CYS A 10 -15.89 -3.11 -10.69
N PHE A 11 -14.75 -2.81 -10.08
CA PHE A 11 -14.24 -1.44 -10.15
C PHE A 11 -14.00 -1.14 -11.64
N SER A 12 -14.99 -0.55 -12.29
CA SER A 12 -14.94 -0.22 -13.70
C SER A 12 -13.93 0.91 -13.88
N LEU A 13 -13.11 0.88 -14.93
CA LEU A 13 -12.30 2.04 -15.29
C LEU A 13 -13.14 3.29 -15.54
N ARG A 14 -14.44 3.14 -15.81
CA ARG A 14 -15.39 4.25 -15.91
C ARG A 14 -15.70 4.87 -14.54
N SER A 15 -15.55 4.14 -13.44
CA SER A 15 -15.70 4.66 -12.07
C SER A 15 -14.40 5.17 -11.48
N LEU A 16 -13.24 4.93 -12.10
CA LEU A 16 -11.95 5.43 -11.64
C LEU A 16 -11.88 6.98 -11.66
N PRO A 17 -12.35 7.67 -12.72
CA PRO A 17 -12.51 9.13 -12.68
C PRO A 17 -13.47 9.61 -11.59
N SER A 18 -14.57 8.89 -11.33
CA SER A 18 -15.52 9.25 -10.28
C SER A 18 -14.99 8.99 -8.87
N TYR A 19 -14.19 7.94 -8.66
CA TYR A 19 -13.49 7.66 -7.40
C TYR A 19 -12.38 8.68 -7.16
N LEU A 20 -11.53 8.93 -8.17
CA LEU A 20 -10.58 10.05 -8.15
C LEU A 20 -11.32 11.37 -7.86
N ALA A 21 -12.47 11.62 -8.49
CA ALA A 21 -13.25 12.84 -8.27
C ALA A 21 -13.85 12.95 -6.87
N SER A 22 -14.47 11.89 -6.37
CA SER A 22 -15.19 11.90 -5.08
C SER A 22 -14.30 11.72 -3.86
N HIS A 23 -13.12 11.10 -3.99
CA HIS A 23 -12.24 10.79 -2.85
C HIS A 23 -10.90 11.55 -2.90
N ILE A 24 -10.49 12.07 -4.07
CA ILE A 24 -9.15 12.64 -4.26
C ILE A 24 -9.22 14.11 -4.76
N LEU A 25 -10.14 14.45 -5.66
CA LEU A 25 -10.24 15.79 -6.26
C LEU A 25 -11.03 16.81 -5.42
N GLU A 26 -11.85 16.38 -4.45
CA GLU A 26 -12.45 17.32 -3.48
C GLU A 26 -11.40 18.07 -2.65
N HIS A 27 -10.17 17.53 -2.56
CA HIS A 27 -9.04 18.18 -1.90
C HIS A 27 -8.04 18.83 -2.89
N LEU A 28 -8.25 18.65 -4.20
CA LEU A 28 -7.35 19.09 -5.26
C LEU A 28 -8.15 19.61 -6.46
N ASN A 29 -8.54 20.89 -6.42
CA ASN A 29 -9.25 21.59 -7.49
C ASN A 29 -8.43 22.82 -7.95
N PRO A 30 -8.50 23.35 -9.20
CA PRO A 30 -8.93 22.81 -10.49
C PRO A 30 -7.76 22.89 -11.51
N ILE A 31 -6.86 21.89 -11.56
CA ILE A 31 -5.70 21.88 -12.50
C ILE A 31 -5.76 20.65 -13.43
N LEU A 32 -6.95 20.06 -13.60
CA LEU A 32 -7.14 18.91 -14.49
C LEU A 32 -7.34 19.26 -15.96
N SER A 33 -7.20 20.53 -16.33
CA SER A 33 -7.10 20.94 -17.72
C SER A 33 -5.66 20.72 -18.22
N ARG A 34 -5.33 19.47 -18.57
CA ARG A 34 -4.20 19.01 -19.41
C ARG A 34 -2.84 18.75 -18.73
N PRO A 35 -2.81 17.81 -17.77
CA PRO A 35 -1.86 16.69 -17.86
C PRO A 35 -2.60 15.34 -18.01
N SER A 36 -1.97 14.32 -18.59
CA SER A 36 -2.49 12.95 -18.52
C SER A 36 -2.69 12.58 -17.04
N GLY A 37 -3.80 11.91 -16.69
CA GLY A 37 -4.13 11.59 -15.29
C GLY A 37 -3.00 10.85 -14.54
N LEU A 38 -2.14 10.15 -15.29
CA LEU A 38 -0.93 9.50 -14.78
C LEU A 38 0.09 10.49 -14.19
N ASN A 39 0.37 11.61 -14.86
CA ASN A 39 1.34 12.61 -14.38
C ASN A 39 0.93 13.19 -13.03
N ILE A 40 -0.37 13.26 -12.77
CA ILE A 40 -0.93 13.75 -11.50
C ILE A 40 -0.71 12.72 -10.40
N VAL A 41 -0.96 11.44 -10.68
CA VAL A 41 -0.69 10.35 -9.75
C VAL A 41 0.80 10.29 -9.41
N ILE A 42 1.68 10.34 -10.42
CA ILE A 42 3.13 10.37 -10.23
C ILE A 42 3.56 11.58 -9.39
N SER A 43 3.03 12.77 -9.71
CA SER A 43 3.31 13.99 -8.94
C SER A 43 2.83 13.89 -7.49
N ALA A 44 1.68 13.26 -7.24
CA ALA A 44 1.15 13.03 -5.90
C ALA A 44 2.05 12.07 -5.10
N ILE A 45 2.48 10.97 -5.70
CA ILE A 45 3.44 10.02 -5.11
C ILE A 45 4.73 10.77 -4.74
N GLN A 46 5.33 11.49 -5.69
CA GLN A 46 6.56 12.24 -5.48
C GLN A 46 6.42 13.29 -4.36
N LYS A 47 5.27 13.97 -4.28
CA LYS A 47 4.98 14.95 -3.23
C LYS A 47 4.85 14.30 -1.85
N ILE A 48 4.22 13.13 -1.74
CA ILE A 48 4.10 12.40 -0.47
C ILE A 48 5.46 11.89 -0.01
N LEU A 49 6.27 11.37 -0.93
CA LEU A 49 7.63 10.93 -0.64
C LEU A 49 8.52 12.11 -0.22
N GLY A 50 8.29 13.29 -0.81
CA GLY A 50 8.99 14.54 -0.52
C GLY A 50 10.50 14.49 -0.85
N PRO A 51 11.20 15.64 -0.91
CA PRO A 51 12.66 15.66 -1.07
C PRO A 51 13.41 15.36 0.24
N THR A 52 12.72 15.43 1.39
CA THR A 52 13.31 15.31 2.73
C THR A 52 13.22 13.90 3.31
N ASP A 53 14.07 13.57 4.28
CA ASP A 53 14.06 12.30 5.04
C ASP A 53 12.79 12.07 5.89
N LYS A 54 11.89 13.05 5.92
CA LYS A 54 10.62 13.00 6.66
C LYS A 54 9.48 12.66 5.73
N ILE A 55 9.14 11.38 5.62
CA ILE A 55 7.86 10.96 5.03
C ILE A 55 6.73 11.45 5.93
N HIS A 56 5.69 12.03 5.34
CA HIS A 56 4.45 12.32 6.06
C HIS A 56 3.68 11.01 6.29
N TYR A 57 4.01 10.28 7.37
CA TYR A 57 3.44 8.95 7.66
C TYR A 57 1.91 8.89 7.60
N LYS A 58 1.24 9.98 7.99
CA LYS A 58 -0.23 10.12 7.87
C LYS A 58 -0.78 9.94 6.44
N LEU A 59 0.06 10.13 5.42
CA LEU A 59 -0.27 10.02 4.00
C LEU A 59 0.11 8.66 3.39
N ILE A 60 0.63 7.71 4.19
CA ILE A 60 0.93 6.36 3.70
C ILE A 60 -0.31 5.69 3.07
N PRO A 61 -1.52 5.74 3.67
CA PRO A 61 -2.70 5.15 3.03
C PRO A 61 -2.97 5.73 1.64
N ASP A 62 -2.86 7.04 1.49
CA ASP A 62 -3.07 7.71 0.19
C ASP A 62 -1.97 7.32 -0.80
N LEU A 63 -0.71 7.22 -0.35
CA LEU A 63 0.41 6.73 -1.16
C LEU A 63 0.14 5.31 -1.67
N LEU A 64 -0.36 4.41 -0.83
CA LEU A 64 -0.70 3.03 -1.22
C LEU A 64 -1.80 3.02 -2.29
N ASP A 65 -2.82 3.86 -2.15
CA ASP A 65 -3.88 3.97 -3.15
C ASP A 65 -3.36 4.58 -4.46
N PHE A 66 -2.49 5.59 -4.41
CA PHE A 66 -1.85 6.15 -5.61
C PHE A 66 -0.95 5.14 -6.32
N LEU A 67 -0.16 4.35 -5.58
CA LEU A 67 0.64 3.26 -6.13
C LEU A 67 -0.24 2.20 -6.78
N THR A 68 -1.39 1.89 -6.18
CA THR A 68 -2.35 0.94 -6.76
C THR A 68 -2.95 1.46 -8.05
N ILE A 69 -3.31 2.74 -8.10
CA ILE A 69 -3.82 3.39 -9.32
C ILE A 69 -2.74 3.34 -10.42
N LEU A 70 -1.49 3.63 -10.07
CA LEU A 70 -0.35 3.57 -10.98
C LEU A 70 -0.17 2.15 -11.56
N GLU A 71 -0.20 1.12 -10.71
CA GLU A 71 -0.13 -0.29 -11.12
C GLU A 71 -1.31 -0.68 -12.02
N LEU A 72 -2.52 -0.22 -11.70
CA LEU A 72 -3.68 -0.49 -12.52
C LEU A 72 -3.53 0.13 -13.92
N CYS A 73 -3.09 1.39 -13.99
CA CYS A 73 -2.79 2.06 -15.27
C CYS A 73 -1.74 1.30 -16.08
N HIS A 74 -0.66 0.87 -15.42
CA HIS A 74 0.42 0.08 -16.03
C HIS A 74 -0.12 -1.20 -16.70
N ARG A 75 -0.86 -2.03 -15.96
CA ARG A 75 -1.41 -3.29 -16.49
C ARG A 75 -2.40 -3.09 -17.63
N LEU A 76 -3.21 -2.03 -17.57
CA LEU A 76 -4.19 -1.76 -18.63
C LEU A 76 -3.54 -1.32 -19.92
N LYS A 77 -2.50 -0.49 -19.82
CA LYS A 77 -1.69 -0.10 -20.96
C LYS A 77 -0.99 -1.30 -21.59
N LEU A 78 -0.41 -2.17 -20.79
CA LEU A 78 0.17 -3.43 -21.26
C LEU A 78 -0.85 -4.33 -21.94
N LYS A 79 -2.04 -4.49 -21.35
CA LYS A 79 -3.10 -5.30 -21.94
C LYS A 79 -3.56 -4.75 -23.29
N GLY A 80 -3.77 -3.43 -23.40
CA GLY A 80 -4.13 -2.79 -24.66
C GLY A 80 -3.05 -2.95 -25.73
N ALA A 81 -1.77 -2.80 -25.36
CA ALA A 81 -0.66 -3.02 -26.26
C ALA A 81 -0.57 -4.47 -26.78
N VAL A 82 -0.83 -5.46 -25.91
CA VAL A 82 -0.89 -6.87 -26.32
C VAL A 82 -2.06 -7.13 -27.28
N ASP A 83 -3.23 -6.52 -27.05
CA ASP A 83 -4.41 -6.69 -27.90
C ASP A 83 -4.21 -6.03 -29.29
N GLU A 84 -3.39 -4.98 -29.38
CA GLU A 84 -3.10 -4.24 -30.63
C GLU A 84 -1.89 -4.79 -31.42
N ALA A 85 -0.91 -5.41 -30.75
CA ALA A 85 0.28 -5.96 -31.38
C ALA A 85 -0.03 -7.26 -32.15
N ARG A 86 -0.33 -7.14 -33.46
CA ARG A 86 -0.52 -8.30 -34.34
C ARG A 86 0.75 -9.12 -34.62
N GLU A 87 1.94 -8.53 -34.52
CA GLU A 87 3.26 -9.20 -34.48
C GLU A 87 4.26 -8.25 -33.78
N PRO A 88 4.70 -8.54 -32.53
CA PRO A 88 5.66 -7.69 -31.82
C PRO A 88 7.07 -7.76 -32.45
N ARG A 89 7.83 -6.65 -32.41
CA ARG A 89 9.25 -6.67 -32.81
C ARG A 89 10.06 -7.36 -31.72
N HIS A 90 11.17 -8.01 -32.09
CA HIS A 90 11.98 -8.83 -31.17
C HIS A 90 12.52 -8.07 -29.93
N GLU A 91 12.76 -6.75 -30.02
CA GLU A 91 13.16 -5.91 -28.87
C GLU A 91 11.97 -5.59 -27.93
N ASP A 92 10.76 -5.53 -28.49
CA ASP A 92 9.52 -5.37 -27.71
C ASP A 92 9.18 -6.67 -26.98
N GLU A 93 9.56 -7.83 -27.53
CA GLU A 93 9.30 -9.15 -26.93
C GLU A 93 10.07 -9.41 -25.62
N GLU A 94 11.37 -9.10 -25.54
CA GLU A 94 12.14 -9.28 -24.30
C GLU A 94 11.65 -8.32 -23.20
N TRP A 95 11.32 -7.08 -23.58
CA TRP A 95 10.78 -6.10 -22.66
C TRP A 95 9.38 -6.48 -22.20
N LEU A 96 8.47 -6.84 -23.11
CA LEU A 96 7.13 -7.36 -22.79
C LEU A 96 7.22 -8.63 -21.95
N GLN A 97 8.13 -9.56 -22.23
CA GLN A 97 8.37 -10.74 -21.40
C GLN A 97 8.79 -10.33 -19.99
N SER A 98 9.75 -9.42 -19.83
CA SER A 98 10.19 -8.98 -18.51
C SER A 98 9.05 -8.36 -17.69
N VAL A 99 8.15 -7.65 -18.36
CA VAL A 99 6.97 -7.04 -17.74
C VAL A 99 5.87 -8.09 -17.46
N GLN A 100 5.72 -9.07 -18.33
CA GLN A 100 4.81 -10.22 -18.17
C GLN A 100 5.31 -11.23 -17.12
N THR A 101 6.61 -11.28 -16.81
CA THR A 101 7.20 -12.26 -15.86
C THR A 101 6.79 -12.06 -14.40
N GLY A 102 5.89 -11.12 -14.10
CA GLY A 102 5.34 -10.90 -12.75
C GLY A 102 6.30 -10.22 -11.77
N LYS A 103 7.55 -9.97 -12.14
CA LYS A 103 8.57 -9.33 -11.28
C LYS A 103 8.15 -7.94 -10.81
N PHE A 104 7.54 -7.13 -11.68
CA PHE A 104 7.06 -5.79 -11.29
C PHE A 104 5.84 -5.85 -10.38
N ARG A 105 4.95 -6.83 -10.58
CA ARG A 105 3.84 -7.06 -9.67
C ARG A 105 4.34 -7.48 -8.29
N GLN A 106 5.33 -8.37 -8.24
CA GLN A 106 5.97 -8.76 -6.99
C GLN A 106 6.64 -7.57 -6.29
N LEU A 107 7.33 -6.71 -7.03
CA LEU A 107 7.91 -5.47 -6.49
C LEU A 107 6.83 -4.54 -5.94
N PHE A 108 5.73 -4.34 -6.67
CA PHE A 108 4.59 -3.54 -6.23
C PHE A 108 4.02 -4.08 -4.90
N ILE A 109 3.77 -5.40 -4.81
CA ILE A 109 3.25 -6.04 -3.59
C ILE A 109 4.23 -5.87 -2.43
N GLU A 110 5.54 -6.06 -2.64
CA GLU A 110 6.53 -5.88 -1.57
C GLU A 110 6.58 -4.42 -1.10
N ILE A 111 6.50 -3.44 -2.00
CA ILE A 111 6.42 -2.02 -1.65
C ILE A 111 5.18 -1.76 -0.77
N VAL A 112 4.01 -2.25 -1.17
CA VAL A 112 2.76 -2.09 -0.42
C VAL A 112 2.91 -2.67 0.99
N LEU A 113 3.37 -3.92 1.09
CA LEU A 113 3.56 -4.61 2.36
C LEU A 113 4.53 -3.88 3.29
N LYS A 114 5.65 -3.40 2.76
CA LYS A 114 6.65 -2.67 3.54
C LYS A 114 6.13 -1.33 4.06
N TYR A 115 5.30 -0.62 3.30
CA TYR A 115 4.64 0.59 3.79
C TYR A 115 3.59 0.28 4.86
N CYS A 116 2.80 -0.78 4.70
CA CYS A 116 1.87 -1.24 5.74
C CYS A 116 2.60 -1.57 7.05
N GLU A 117 3.70 -2.33 6.97
CA GLU A 117 4.56 -2.67 8.13
C GLU A 117 5.14 -1.41 8.80
N LEU A 118 5.67 -0.48 8.00
CA LEU A 118 6.24 0.77 8.48
C LEU A 118 5.19 1.65 9.18
N ASP A 119 4.01 1.83 8.58
CA ASP A 119 2.93 2.62 9.18
C ASP A 119 2.45 2.01 10.49
N MET A 120 2.24 0.68 10.51
CA MET A 120 1.88 -0.05 11.73
C MET A 120 2.92 0.12 12.83
N TYR A 121 4.21 -0.08 12.53
CA TYR A 121 5.29 0.10 13.49
C TYR A 121 5.31 1.53 14.03
N ARG A 122 5.19 2.54 13.16
CA ARG A 122 5.22 3.96 13.54
C ARG A 122 4.03 4.35 14.39
N LEU A 123 2.81 4.00 13.99
CA LEU A 123 1.61 4.30 14.76
C LEU A 123 1.66 3.69 16.16
N TRP A 124 2.29 2.52 16.28
CA TRP A 124 2.42 1.80 17.53
C TRP A 124 3.53 2.35 18.44
N THR A 125 4.65 2.78 17.87
CA THR A 125 5.88 3.12 18.63
C THR A 125 6.22 4.60 18.68
N GLN A 126 5.53 5.46 17.93
CA GLN A 126 5.76 6.91 17.98
C GLN A 126 5.37 7.48 19.35
N ASP A 127 5.79 8.73 19.62
CA ASP A 127 5.44 9.45 20.84
C ASP A 127 4.46 10.60 20.54
N PRO A 128 3.22 10.57 21.07
CA PRO A 128 2.59 9.47 21.80
C PRO A 128 2.11 8.34 20.86
N PRO A 129 2.06 7.07 21.32
CA PRO A 129 1.47 5.98 20.54
C PRO A 129 0.01 6.27 20.18
N ILE A 130 -0.45 5.75 19.03
CA ILE A 130 -1.84 5.89 18.59
C ILE A 130 -2.48 4.49 18.36
N PRO A 131 -2.78 3.72 19.42
CA PRO A 131 -3.27 2.34 19.31
C PRO A 131 -4.61 2.21 18.56
N SER A 132 -5.50 3.20 18.72
CA SER A 132 -6.79 3.22 18.02
C SER A 132 -6.60 3.29 16.50
N LEU A 133 -5.72 4.17 16.02
CA LEU A 133 -5.40 4.29 14.61
C LEU A 133 -4.60 3.07 14.10
N ALA A 134 -3.67 2.54 14.90
CA ALA A 134 -2.97 1.31 14.55
C ALA A 134 -3.95 0.14 14.36
N THR A 135 -4.93 -0.01 15.27
CA THR A 135 -5.96 -1.06 15.16
C THR A 135 -6.84 -0.87 13.93
N GLN A 136 -7.21 0.37 13.63
CA GLN A 136 -7.93 0.71 12.40
C GLN A 136 -7.09 0.33 11.16
N ARG A 137 -5.82 0.75 11.09
CA ARG A 137 -4.93 0.43 9.96
C ARG A 137 -4.68 -1.06 9.80
N LEU A 138 -4.58 -1.81 10.89
CA LEU A 138 -4.45 -3.26 10.82
C LEU A 138 -5.64 -3.90 10.09
N ARG A 139 -6.87 -3.44 10.35
CA ARG A 139 -8.08 -3.91 9.66
C ARG A 139 -8.14 -3.45 8.20
N GLU A 140 -7.68 -2.23 7.92
CA GLU A 140 -7.62 -1.72 6.55
C GLU A 140 -6.57 -2.43 5.70
N TYR A 141 -5.38 -2.71 6.24
CA TYR A 141 -4.27 -3.32 5.49
C TYR A 141 -4.33 -4.85 5.47
N PHE A 142 -4.86 -5.46 6.52
CA PHE A 142 -4.84 -6.91 6.71
C PHE A 142 -6.19 -7.46 7.19
N PRO A 143 -7.28 -7.22 6.45
CA PRO A 143 -8.65 -7.53 6.88
C PRO A 143 -8.84 -9.02 7.24
N VAL A 144 -8.21 -9.93 6.50
CA VAL A 144 -8.29 -11.38 6.73
C VAL A 144 -7.62 -11.79 8.05
N SER A 145 -6.56 -11.09 8.47
CA SER A 145 -5.91 -11.35 9.77
C SER A 145 -6.72 -10.83 10.97
N CYS A 146 -7.75 -10.03 10.69
CA CYS A 146 -8.65 -9.42 11.66
C CYS A 146 -10.08 -9.95 11.58
N SER A 147 -10.36 -10.98 10.77
CA SER A 147 -11.70 -11.54 10.64
C SER A 147 -12.20 -12.03 12.00
N GLU A 148 -13.45 -11.66 12.33
CA GLU A 148 -14.08 -12.07 13.57
C GLU A 148 -14.41 -13.58 13.55
N ALA A 149 -14.69 -14.13 14.73
CA ALA A 149 -14.93 -15.57 14.93
C ALA A 149 -16.16 -16.11 14.17
N ASP A 150 -17.00 -15.21 13.65
CA ASP A 150 -18.17 -15.52 12.83
C ASP A 150 -17.84 -15.69 11.32
N GLY A 151 -16.58 -15.53 10.93
CA GLY A 151 -16.12 -15.70 9.56
C GLY A 151 -16.43 -14.52 8.63
N HIS A 152 -16.97 -13.41 9.14
CA HIS A 152 -17.20 -12.21 8.35
C HIS A 152 -15.89 -11.41 8.22
N THR A 153 -15.34 -11.37 7.01
CA THR A 153 -14.21 -10.49 6.68
C THR A 153 -14.75 -9.09 6.39
N VAL A 154 -14.35 -8.11 7.19
CA VAL A 154 -14.66 -6.70 6.93
C VAL A 154 -14.03 -6.29 5.60
N ALA A 155 -14.82 -5.68 4.71
CA ALA A 155 -14.30 -5.16 3.45
C ALA A 155 -13.25 -4.07 3.73
N SER A 156 -12.06 -4.20 3.16
CA SER A 156 -11.04 -3.17 3.26
C SER A 156 -11.35 -2.00 2.32
N PRO A 157 -11.17 -0.74 2.76
CA PRO A 157 -11.28 0.43 1.89
C PRO A 157 -10.08 0.59 0.95
N ARG A 158 -9.00 -0.21 1.11
CA ARG A 158 -7.75 -0.03 0.36
C ARG A 158 -7.84 -0.66 -1.02
N LEU A 159 -7.42 0.10 -2.03
CA LEU A 159 -7.57 -0.31 -3.43
C LEU A 159 -6.75 -1.56 -3.78
N PHE A 160 -5.59 -1.75 -3.14
CA PHE A 160 -4.69 -2.86 -3.46
C PHE A 160 -5.28 -4.24 -3.17
N HIS A 161 -6.40 -4.34 -2.44
CA HIS A 161 -7.09 -5.63 -2.23
C HIS A 161 -7.97 -6.07 -3.41
N SER A 162 -8.29 -5.16 -4.34
CA SER A 162 -9.31 -5.40 -5.37
C SER A 162 -8.94 -6.49 -6.38
N ASP A 163 -7.65 -6.73 -6.60
CA ASP A 163 -7.18 -7.58 -7.69
C ASP A 163 -6.08 -8.57 -7.30
N LEU A 164 -5.94 -8.84 -5.99
CA LEU A 164 -4.92 -9.74 -5.48
C LEU A 164 -5.14 -11.18 -5.95
N SER A 165 -4.06 -11.83 -6.37
CA SER A 165 -4.01 -13.27 -6.59
C SER A 165 -4.12 -14.05 -5.27
N GLY A 166 -4.31 -15.37 -5.34
CA GLY A 166 -4.37 -16.23 -4.15
C GLY A 166 -3.08 -16.14 -3.32
N SER A 167 -1.92 -16.26 -3.96
CA SER A 167 -0.62 -16.19 -3.28
C SER A 167 -0.33 -14.79 -2.71
N GLU A 168 -0.76 -13.73 -3.39
CA GLU A 168 -0.63 -12.36 -2.87
C GLU A 168 -1.48 -12.14 -1.61
N ARG A 169 -2.70 -12.71 -1.58
CA ARG A 169 -3.55 -12.67 -0.37
C ARG A 169 -2.94 -13.44 0.78
N GLU A 170 -2.35 -14.61 0.53
CA GLU A 170 -1.66 -15.40 1.54
C GLU A 170 -0.45 -14.65 2.12
N GLU A 171 0.35 -13.99 1.28
CA GLU A 171 1.48 -13.17 1.73
C GLU A 171 0.99 -11.99 2.59
N ILE A 172 -0.04 -11.27 2.15
CA ILE A 172 -0.66 -10.18 2.94
C ILE A 172 -1.17 -10.70 4.29
N TYR A 173 -1.84 -11.84 4.31
CA TYR A 173 -2.29 -12.47 5.55
C TYR A 173 -1.13 -12.84 6.49
N SER A 174 -0.05 -13.38 5.93
CA SER A 174 1.18 -13.72 6.65
C SER A 174 1.81 -12.48 7.29
N ARG A 175 1.97 -11.39 6.54
CA ARG A 175 2.50 -10.11 7.06
C ARG A 175 1.57 -9.48 8.09
N GLY A 176 0.26 -9.54 7.90
CA GLY A 176 -0.72 -9.08 8.88
C GLY A 176 -0.63 -9.83 10.21
N THR A 177 -0.46 -11.15 10.15
CA THR A 177 -0.24 -12.00 11.34
C THR A 177 1.04 -11.59 12.09
N LYS A 178 2.12 -11.27 11.37
CA LYS A 178 3.36 -10.76 11.97
C LYS A 178 3.15 -9.40 12.66
N CYS A 179 2.48 -8.45 12.01
CA CYS A 179 2.16 -7.14 12.60
C CYS A 179 1.31 -7.29 13.88
N ARG A 180 0.30 -8.16 13.83
CA ARG A 180 -0.56 -8.44 14.99
C ARG A 180 0.22 -9.06 16.14
N ARG A 181 1.12 -10.01 15.84
CA ARG A 181 1.99 -10.62 16.84
C ARG A 181 2.94 -9.61 17.46
N PHE A 182 3.57 -8.75 16.65
CA PHE A 182 4.41 -7.66 17.15
C PHE A 182 3.67 -6.80 18.18
N ILE A 183 2.43 -6.39 17.87
CA ILE A 183 1.60 -5.62 18.80
C ILE A 183 1.43 -6.37 20.14
N TYR A 184 0.96 -7.62 20.12
CA TYR A 184 0.74 -8.39 21.35
C TYR A 184 2.02 -8.64 22.15
N ASP A 185 3.10 -9.04 21.47
CA ASP A 185 4.38 -9.35 22.09
C ASP A 185 4.99 -8.08 22.73
N SER A 186 4.85 -6.92 22.07
CA SER A 186 5.36 -5.64 22.58
C SER A 186 4.64 -5.16 23.83
N ILE A 187 3.33 -5.41 23.95
CA ILE A 187 2.54 -5.11 25.15
C ILE A 187 2.96 -6.03 26.29
N ALA A 188 2.99 -7.34 26.05
CA ALA A 188 3.38 -8.31 27.07
C ALA A 188 4.80 -8.04 27.59
N TRP A 189 5.71 -7.63 26.69
CA TRP A 189 7.05 -7.20 27.08
C TRP A 189 7.03 -5.92 27.91
N ALA A 190 6.27 -4.89 27.49
CA ALA A 190 6.15 -3.63 28.22
C ALA A 190 5.55 -3.83 29.61
N ASP A 191 4.57 -4.71 29.77
CA ASP A 191 3.98 -5.06 31.07
C ASP A 191 5.01 -5.71 32.02
N ALA A 192 5.97 -6.45 31.47
CA ALA A 192 7.01 -7.14 32.25
C ALA A 192 8.23 -6.26 32.58
N HIS A 193 8.49 -5.21 31.78
CA HIS A 193 9.72 -4.39 31.89
C HIS A 193 9.43 -2.93 32.27
N GLY A 194 8.16 -2.49 32.22
CA GLY A 194 7.74 -1.16 32.60
C GLY A 194 7.80 -0.93 34.11
N GLY A 195 8.32 0.22 34.52
CA GLY A 195 8.21 0.69 35.90
C GLY A 195 6.76 0.99 36.29
N ARG A 196 6.44 0.98 37.60
CA ARG A 196 5.10 1.37 38.07
C ARG A 196 4.78 2.79 37.61
N GLY A 197 3.72 2.92 36.80
CA GLY A 197 3.23 4.21 36.31
C GLY A 197 3.99 4.77 35.11
N GLU A 198 4.93 4.02 34.53
CA GLU A 198 5.54 4.42 33.26
C GLU A 198 4.54 4.30 32.11
N SER A 199 4.55 5.28 31.22
CA SER A 199 3.70 5.26 30.03
C SER A 199 4.30 4.37 28.95
N LEU A 200 3.44 3.79 28.09
CA LEU A 200 3.90 3.03 26.92
C LEU A 200 4.81 3.87 26.01
N ALA A 201 4.56 5.19 25.91
CA ALA A 201 5.42 6.09 25.14
C ALA A 201 6.86 6.06 25.65
N THR A 202 7.03 6.23 26.98
CA THR A 202 8.34 6.17 27.64
C THR A 202 9.03 4.83 27.39
N ILE A 203 8.31 3.73 27.59
CA ILE A 203 8.84 2.37 27.44
C ILE A 203 9.27 2.12 25.99
N PHE A 204 8.45 2.50 25.01
CA PHE A 204 8.74 2.29 23.59
C PHE A 204 9.88 3.16 23.08
N GLN A 205 10.17 4.32 23.70
CA GLN A 205 11.35 5.11 23.36
C GLN A 205 12.65 4.58 24.01
N SER A 206 12.58 3.57 24.87
CA SER A 206 13.78 3.03 25.53
C SER A 206 14.70 2.32 24.52
N ALA A 207 16.02 2.40 24.75
CA ALA A 207 17.00 1.70 23.92
C ALA A 207 16.80 0.17 23.94
N GLU A 208 16.34 -0.39 25.06
CA GLU A 208 16.06 -1.82 25.20
C GLU A 208 14.89 -2.24 24.30
N PHE A 209 13.78 -1.49 24.32
CA PHE A 209 12.66 -1.74 23.42
C PHE A 209 13.07 -1.65 21.95
N GLN A 210 13.79 -0.58 21.57
CA GLN A 210 14.23 -0.36 20.20
C GLN A 210 15.21 -1.44 19.70
N THR A 211 16.02 -2.00 20.61
CA THR A 211 16.91 -3.13 20.29
C THR A 211 16.14 -4.44 20.16
N ARG A 212 15.12 -4.66 21.00
CA ARG A 212 14.31 -5.88 21.01
C ARG A 212 13.33 -5.95 19.84
N TYR A 213 12.77 -4.81 19.47
CA TYR A 213 11.77 -4.64 18.42
C TYR A 213 12.19 -3.54 17.44
N PRO A 214 13.27 -3.75 16.66
CA PRO A 214 13.71 -2.76 15.68
C PRO A 214 12.69 -2.63 14.55
N CYS A 215 12.63 -1.44 13.93
CA CYS A 215 11.91 -1.29 12.67
C CYS A 215 12.69 -2.00 11.57
N GLU A 216 12.12 -3.08 11.00
CA GLU A 216 12.77 -3.85 9.92
C GLU A 216 12.71 -3.16 8.56
N VAL A 217 12.03 -2.02 8.45
CA VAL A 217 11.82 -1.30 7.19
C VAL A 217 12.81 -0.16 7.06
N ASP A 218 13.79 -0.34 6.17
CA ASP A 218 14.65 0.76 5.73
C ASP A 218 13.87 1.69 4.79
N ILE A 219 13.54 2.86 5.32
CA ILE A 219 12.78 3.88 4.60
C ILE A 219 13.52 4.42 3.36
N GLY A 220 14.85 4.48 3.38
CA GLY A 220 15.67 4.91 2.26
C GLY A 220 15.58 3.92 1.11
N CYS A 221 15.76 2.62 1.41
CA CYS A 221 15.58 1.54 0.45
C CYS A 221 14.15 1.49 -0.10
N LEU A 222 13.14 1.65 0.75
CA LEU A 222 11.74 1.65 0.33
C LEU A 222 11.41 2.83 -0.59
N ARG A 223 11.94 4.03 -0.32
CA ARG A 223 11.82 5.19 -1.21
C ARG A 223 12.48 4.96 -2.56
N GLN A 224 13.67 4.37 -2.58
CA GLN A 224 14.35 4.01 -3.82
C GLN A 224 13.55 3.00 -4.63
N ALA A 225 12.97 1.99 -3.97
CA ALA A 225 12.10 1.00 -4.62
C ALA A 225 10.88 1.67 -5.28
N VAL A 226 10.22 2.61 -4.59
CA VAL A 226 9.11 3.37 -5.19
C VAL A 226 9.60 4.23 -6.36
N GLY A 227 10.70 4.95 -6.21
CA GLY A 227 11.25 5.79 -7.28
C GLY A 227 11.60 4.98 -8.53
N PHE A 228 12.22 3.83 -8.34
CA PHE A 228 12.51 2.88 -9.41
C PHE A 228 11.22 2.36 -10.06
N TYR A 229 10.26 1.90 -9.28
CA TYR A 229 8.99 1.39 -9.78
C TYR A 229 8.21 2.45 -10.57
N VAL A 230 8.08 3.67 -10.04
CA VAL A 230 7.42 4.80 -10.70
C VAL A 230 8.09 5.12 -12.03
N LYS A 231 9.43 5.21 -12.04
CA LYS A 231 10.19 5.49 -13.26
C LYS A 231 9.96 4.41 -14.31
N VAL A 232 10.04 3.13 -13.92
CA VAL A 232 9.82 2.03 -14.85
C VAL A 232 8.41 2.07 -15.42
N VAL A 233 7.37 2.24 -14.58
CA VAL A 233 5.99 2.33 -15.08
C VAL A 233 5.80 3.52 -16.02
N GLN A 234 6.40 4.67 -15.71
CA GLN A 234 6.36 5.84 -16.58
C GLN A 234 7.03 5.56 -17.93
N ASP A 235 8.26 5.04 -17.92
CA ASP A 235 9.01 4.67 -19.12
C ASP A 235 8.25 3.61 -19.94
N SER A 236 7.57 2.68 -19.28
CA SER A 236 6.72 1.66 -19.91
C SER A 236 5.54 2.28 -20.65
N ILE A 237 4.88 3.26 -20.04
CA ILE A 237 3.69 3.88 -20.61
C ILE A 237 4.07 4.85 -21.73
N ASP A 238 5.19 5.55 -21.62
CA ASP A 238 5.65 6.50 -22.64
C ASP A 238 6.12 5.79 -23.94
N LYS A 239 6.51 4.51 -23.84
CA LYS A 239 6.88 3.66 -24.99
C LYS A 239 5.67 3.02 -25.70
N LEU A 240 4.49 2.97 -25.06
CA LEU A 240 3.26 2.29 -25.52
C LEU A 240 2.16 3.28 -25.98
#